data_AF-A0A9W4NQG2-F1
#
_entry.id   AF-A0A9W4NQG2-F1
#
_cell.length_a   1.000
_cell.length_b   1.000
_cell.length_c   1.000
_cell.angle_alpha   90.00
_cell.angle_beta   90.00
_cell.angle_gamma   90.00
#
_symmetry.space_group_name_H-M   'P 1'
#
loop_
_entity.id
_entity.type
_entity.pdbx_description
1 polymer ?
#
loop_
_entity_poly.entity_id
_entity_poly.type
_entity_poly.pdbx_seq_one_letter_code
_entity_poly.pdbx_strand_id
1 'polypeptide(L)'
;MFSNQDRSASLQDNSSSPSTYYDLSQDFLERAPHLRFILLYILFAWCVYKFIIYPRLFSPVRFLPQPKNGTYLGSHLLGRFQEPIAESYRQMMEDVPNEGIMLLRDYFGFDQLLVTVPEAINDILVQKPYDFEKPHEMRSFSSRIIGAGLLTAESDIHKFQRKQVIPSFTLDNTKRLPRADLVE
;
A
#
# COMPACT_ATOMS: atom_id res chain seq x y z
N MET A 1 9.33 -3.47 66.77
CA MET A 1 10.19 -2.49 66.08
C MET A 1 11.09 -3.28 65.15
N PHE A 2 10.55 -3.72 64.00
CA PHE A 2 11.29 -4.50 63.01
C PHE A 2 11.83 -3.53 61.95
N SER A 3 13.15 -3.58 61.76
CA SER A 3 13.92 -2.67 60.93
C SER A 3 13.54 -2.80 59.45
N ASN A 4 13.27 -1.66 58.81
CA ASN A 4 12.88 -1.51 57.40
C ASN A 4 14.07 -1.71 56.43
N GLN A 5 15.17 -2.32 56.87
CA GLN A 5 16.43 -2.40 56.13
C GLN A 5 16.48 -3.56 55.12
N ASP A 6 15.61 -4.57 55.26
CA ASP A 6 15.71 -5.82 54.48
C ASP A 6 14.83 -5.82 53.21
N ARG A 7 14.08 -4.74 52.93
CA ARG A 7 13.21 -4.65 51.76
C ARG A 7 13.81 -3.95 50.55
N SER A 8 14.98 -3.33 50.68
CA SER A 8 15.65 -2.61 49.59
C SER A 8 16.67 -3.46 48.82
N ALA A 9 17.03 -4.65 49.32
CA ALA A 9 18.04 -5.52 48.70
C ALA A 9 17.47 -6.49 47.64
N SER A 10 16.15 -6.56 47.45
CA SER A 10 15.50 -7.43 46.47
C SER A 10 14.98 -6.71 45.22
N LEU A 11 15.28 -5.42 45.06
CA LEU A 11 14.82 -4.60 43.93
C LEU A 11 15.95 -4.12 43.00
N GLN A 12 17.11 -4.79 43.02
CA GLN A 12 18.24 -4.47 42.15
C GLN A 12 18.90 -5.74 41.61
N ASP A 13 18.18 -6.54 40.82
CA ASP A 13 18.81 -7.30 39.73
C ASP A 13 17.75 -7.83 38.75
N ASN A 14 17.01 -6.92 38.12
CA ASN A 14 16.19 -7.29 36.96
C ASN A 14 16.27 -6.20 35.89
N SER A 15 17.51 -5.77 35.63
CA SER A 15 17.86 -4.98 34.47
C SER A 15 18.87 -5.78 33.67
N SER A 16 18.46 -6.93 33.14
CA SER A 16 19.11 -7.49 31.95
C SER A 16 19.05 -6.39 30.88
N SER A 17 20.15 -5.64 30.75
CA SER A 17 20.23 -4.52 29.83
C SER A 17 19.87 -5.02 28.42
N PRO A 18 19.14 -4.23 27.62
CA PRO A 18 18.75 -4.62 26.26
C PRO A 18 19.92 -5.10 25.39
N SER A 19 21.17 -4.69 25.69
CA SER A 19 22.39 -5.10 25.00
C SER A 19 22.76 -6.58 25.17
N THR A 20 22.48 -7.21 26.32
CA THR A 20 22.92 -8.60 26.59
C THR A 20 22.24 -9.61 25.65
N TYR A 21 21.00 -9.33 25.23
CA TYR A 21 20.29 -10.17 24.25
C TYR A 21 20.87 -10.05 22.84
N TYR A 22 21.32 -8.85 22.43
CA TYR A 22 21.96 -8.65 21.14
C TYR A 22 23.34 -9.34 21.10
N ASP A 23 24.13 -9.24 22.18
CA ASP A 23 25.44 -9.90 22.28
C ASP A 23 25.34 -11.42 22.13
N LEU A 24 24.43 -12.07 22.88
CA LEU A 24 24.25 -13.52 22.81
C LEU A 24 23.80 -14.01 21.43
N SER A 25 22.98 -13.21 20.73
CA SER A 25 22.55 -13.53 19.38
C SER A 25 23.69 -13.42 18.36
N GLN A 26 24.56 -12.41 18.49
CA GLN A 26 25.70 -12.23 17.61
C GLN A 26 26.76 -13.30 17.84
N ASP A 27 27.09 -13.60 19.09
CA ASP A 27 28.03 -14.67 19.47
C ASP A 27 27.58 -16.05 18.97
N PHE A 28 26.27 -16.34 19.01
CA PHE A 28 25.71 -17.58 18.49
C PHE A 28 25.77 -17.65 16.95
N LEU A 29 25.47 -16.54 16.27
CA LEU A 29 25.49 -16.43 14.80
C LEU A 29 26.91 -16.56 14.22
N GLU A 30 27.94 -16.10 14.95
CA GLU A 30 29.34 -16.22 14.53
C GLU A 30 29.91 -17.64 14.69
N ARG A 31 29.48 -18.37 15.74
CA ARG A 31 29.96 -19.74 16.01
C ARG A 31 29.51 -20.77 14.98
N ALA A 32 28.40 -20.53 14.28
CA ALA A 32 27.80 -21.48 13.34
C ALA A 32 27.42 -20.79 12.02
N PRO A 33 28.39 -20.49 11.14
CA PRO A 33 28.15 -19.77 9.89
C PRO A 33 27.22 -20.53 8.94
N HIS A 34 27.04 -21.84 9.09
CA HIS A 34 26.10 -22.63 8.29
C HIS A 34 24.63 -22.33 8.67
N LEU A 35 24.32 -22.04 9.94
CA LEU A 35 22.94 -21.74 10.37
C LEU A 35 22.43 -20.42 9.76
N ARG A 36 23.28 -19.38 9.69
CA ARG A 36 22.92 -18.13 8.99
C ARG A 36 22.65 -18.38 7.50
N PHE A 37 23.43 -19.21 6.83
CA PHE A 37 23.22 -19.51 5.41
C PHE A 37 21.94 -20.34 5.20
N ILE A 38 21.63 -21.27 6.10
CA ILE A 38 20.38 -22.03 6.08
C ILE A 38 19.19 -21.08 6.28
N LEU A 39 19.24 -20.16 7.25
CA LEU A 39 18.19 -19.17 7.47
C LEU A 39 18.00 -18.25 6.26
N LEU A 40 19.09 -17.77 5.66
CA LEU A 40 19.04 -16.97 4.44
C LEU A 40 18.47 -17.77 3.25
N TYR A 41 18.81 -19.06 3.14
CA TYR A 41 18.28 -19.93 2.10
C TYR A 41 16.77 -20.18 2.28
N ILE A 42 16.32 -20.45 3.50
CA ILE A 42 14.88 -20.61 3.82
C ILE A 42 14.14 -19.31 3.50
N LEU A 43 14.68 -18.17 3.90
CA LEU A 43 14.09 -16.86 3.62
C LEU A 43 14.03 -16.58 2.11
N PHE A 44 15.09 -16.92 1.36
CA PHE A 44 15.12 -16.80 -0.09
C PHE A 44 14.09 -17.72 -0.76
N ALA A 45 14.03 -18.99 -0.37
CA ALA A 45 13.05 -19.94 -0.89
C ALA A 45 11.61 -19.50 -0.58
N TRP A 46 11.37 -18.98 0.62
CA TRP A 46 10.07 -18.41 1.01
C TRP A 46 9.73 -17.17 0.18
N CYS A 47 10.67 -16.26 -0.05
CA CYS A 47 10.49 -15.10 -0.94
C CYS A 47 10.16 -15.54 -2.37
N VAL A 48 10.91 -16.49 -2.93
CA VAL A 48 10.63 -17.04 -4.26
C VAL A 48 9.24 -17.67 -4.31
N TYR A 49 8.87 -18.48 -3.31
CA TYR A 49 7.54 -19.07 -3.25
C TYR A 49 6.45 -17.99 -3.21
N LYS A 50 6.57 -17.00 -2.32
CA LYS A 50 5.57 -15.97 -2.10
C LYS A 50 5.44 -14.97 -3.26
N PHE A 51 6.53 -14.61 -3.92
CA PHE A 51 6.53 -13.57 -4.96
C PHE A 51 6.49 -14.13 -6.40
N ILE A 52 6.92 -15.38 -6.62
CA ILE A 52 7.01 -15.97 -7.97
C ILE A 52 5.97 -17.08 -8.16
N ILE A 53 5.84 -18.00 -7.18
CA ILE A 53 5.03 -19.23 -7.32
C ILE A 53 3.56 -18.95 -6.94
N TYR A 54 3.33 -18.42 -5.74
CA TYR A 54 2.01 -18.17 -5.19
C TYR A 54 1.11 -17.33 -6.11
N PRO A 55 1.52 -16.13 -6.57
CA PRO A 55 0.62 -15.28 -7.35
C PRO A 55 0.29 -15.91 -8.70
N ARG A 56 1.15 -16.76 -9.27
CA ARG A 56 0.89 -17.40 -10.57
C ARG A 56 -0.03 -18.62 -10.48
N LEU A 57 0.17 -19.46 -9.46
CA LEU A 57 -0.53 -20.75 -9.39
C LEU A 57 -1.79 -20.70 -8.53
N PHE A 58 -1.78 -19.92 -7.46
CA PHE A 58 -2.80 -19.98 -6.40
C PHE A 58 -3.63 -18.71 -6.25
N SER A 59 -3.34 -17.64 -7.00
CA SER A 59 -4.15 -16.41 -6.94
C SER A 59 -5.58 -16.69 -7.44
N PRO A 60 -6.63 -16.36 -6.67
CA PRO A 60 -8.01 -16.56 -7.09
C PRO A 60 -8.37 -15.69 -8.29
N VAL A 61 -7.71 -14.54 -8.49
CA VAL A 61 -8.00 -13.60 -9.59
C VAL A 61 -7.27 -13.94 -10.90
N ARG A 62 -6.53 -15.05 -10.95
CA ARG A 62 -5.70 -15.45 -12.10
C ARG A 62 -6.48 -15.68 -13.41
N PHE A 63 -7.78 -15.95 -13.32
CA PHE A 63 -8.62 -16.25 -14.48
C PHE A 63 -9.05 -14.99 -15.24
N LEU A 64 -8.83 -13.81 -14.68
CA LEU A 64 -9.15 -12.54 -15.33
C LEU A 64 -8.24 -12.31 -16.55
N PRO A 65 -8.74 -11.58 -17.56
CA PRO A 65 -7.96 -11.26 -18.74
C PRO A 65 -6.73 -10.44 -18.34
N GLN A 66 -5.57 -10.87 -18.83
CA GLN A 66 -4.27 -10.26 -18.58
C GLN A 66 -3.62 -9.86 -19.91
N PRO A 67 -2.93 -8.71 -20.00
CA PRO A 67 -2.21 -8.35 -21.20
C PRO A 67 -1.06 -9.32 -21.46
N LYS A 68 -0.88 -9.72 -22.72
CA LYS A 68 0.17 -10.67 -23.11
C LYS A 68 1.58 -10.04 -23.15
N ASN A 69 1.66 -8.71 -23.17
CA ASN A 69 2.91 -7.96 -23.39
C ASN A 69 3.75 -7.75 -22.12
N GLY A 70 3.53 -8.57 -21.07
CA GLY A 70 4.31 -8.56 -19.84
C GLY A 70 5.48 -9.55 -19.90
N THR A 71 6.74 -9.10 -19.89
CA THR A 71 7.91 -9.97 -19.68
C THR A 71 7.73 -10.73 -18.36
N TYR A 72 8.30 -11.93 -18.28
CA TYR A 72 8.22 -12.88 -17.16
C TYR A 72 8.54 -12.30 -15.77
N LEU A 73 9.12 -11.09 -15.67
CA LEU A 73 9.49 -10.43 -14.41
C LEU A 73 8.74 -9.09 -14.14
N GLY A 74 7.78 -8.68 -14.98
CA GLY A 74 6.87 -7.56 -14.70
C GLY A 74 6.97 -6.36 -15.63
N SER A 75 6.55 -6.46 -16.90
CA SER A 75 6.58 -5.31 -17.84
C SER A 75 5.22 -4.69 -18.21
N HIS A 76 4.15 -4.87 -17.43
CA HIS A 76 2.99 -3.95 -17.57
C HIS A 76 3.31 -2.55 -17.03
N LEU A 77 4.36 -2.43 -16.21
CA LEU A 77 4.72 -1.21 -15.51
C LEU A 77 5.65 -0.30 -16.29
N LEU A 78 6.41 -0.82 -17.26
CA LEU A 78 7.18 0.06 -18.15
C LEU A 78 6.25 1.04 -18.86
N GLY A 79 5.03 0.61 -19.21
CA GLY A 79 3.96 1.48 -19.71
C GLY A 79 3.50 2.57 -18.72
N ARG A 80 3.62 2.36 -17.39
CA ARG A 80 3.33 3.38 -16.37
C ARG A 80 4.39 4.48 -16.28
N PHE A 81 5.61 4.16 -16.71
CA PHE A 81 6.72 5.12 -16.77
C PHE A 81 6.90 5.71 -18.17
N GLN A 82 6.11 5.25 -19.15
CA GLN A 82 6.06 5.83 -20.48
C GLN A 82 4.99 6.92 -20.51
N GLU A 83 5.38 8.14 -20.87
CA GLU A 83 4.44 9.22 -21.12
C GLU A 83 3.97 9.18 -22.59
N PRO A 84 2.66 9.30 -22.88
CA PRO A 84 1.57 9.46 -21.94
C PRO A 84 1.05 8.12 -21.37
N ILE A 85 0.95 8.05 -20.04
CA ILE A 85 0.54 6.84 -19.30
C ILE A 85 -0.84 6.33 -19.76
N ALA A 86 -1.75 7.25 -20.06
CA ALA A 86 -3.11 6.92 -20.50
C ALA A 86 -3.12 6.12 -21.80
N GLU A 87 -2.19 6.38 -22.71
CA GLU A 87 -2.10 5.70 -24.00
C GLU A 87 -1.69 4.24 -23.82
N SER A 88 -0.79 3.95 -22.88
CA SER A 88 -0.40 2.58 -22.55
C SER A 88 -1.59 1.78 -22.00
N TYR A 89 -2.39 2.36 -21.11
CA TYR A 89 -3.61 1.72 -20.61
C TYR A 89 -4.66 1.55 -21.71
N ARG A 90 -4.84 2.55 -22.58
CA ARG A 90 -5.77 2.49 -23.72
C ARG A 90 -5.40 1.32 -24.64
N GLN A 91 -4.14 1.20 -25.03
CA GLN A 91 -3.65 0.09 -25.85
C GLN A 91 -3.88 -1.26 -25.17
N MET A 92 -3.58 -1.39 -23.87
CA MET A 92 -3.87 -2.61 -23.12
C MET A 92 -5.35 -2.97 -23.10
N MET A 93 -6.23 -1.96 -22.98
CA MET A 93 -7.68 -2.14 -23.00
C MET A 93 -8.21 -2.57 -24.37
N GLU A 94 -7.58 -2.14 -25.47
CA GLU A 94 -7.95 -2.47 -26.84
C GLU A 94 -7.40 -3.83 -27.30
N ASP A 95 -6.17 -4.16 -26.89
CA ASP A 95 -5.47 -5.37 -27.33
C ASP A 95 -6.03 -6.66 -26.72
N VAL A 96 -6.67 -6.56 -25.55
CA VAL A 96 -7.12 -7.71 -24.77
C VAL A 96 -8.63 -7.66 -24.60
N PRO A 97 -9.37 -8.66 -25.12
CA PRO A 97 -10.81 -8.71 -24.92
C PRO A 97 -11.10 -8.81 -23.43
N ASN A 98 -11.81 -7.82 -22.91
CA ASN A 98 -12.17 -7.72 -21.50
C ASN A 98 -13.68 -7.53 -21.34
N GLU A 99 -14.21 -8.16 -20.31
CA GLU A 99 -15.61 -8.03 -19.88
C GLU A 99 -15.72 -7.06 -18.69
N GLY A 100 -14.95 -5.97 -18.76
CA GLY A 100 -15.06 -4.87 -17.81
C GLY A 100 -14.04 -4.80 -16.68
N ILE A 101 -13.28 -5.87 -16.46
CA ILE A 101 -12.17 -5.90 -15.49
C ILE A 101 -11.01 -6.66 -16.11
N MET A 102 -9.80 -6.15 -15.88
CA MET A 102 -8.54 -6.73 -16.31
C MET A 102 -7.58 -6.86 -15.13
N LEU A 103 -6.78 -7.91 -15.13
CA LEU A 103 -5.72 -8.09 -14.14
C LEU A 103 -4.40 -7.55 -14.71
N LEU A 104 -3.80 -6.63 -13.97
CA LEU A 104 -2.46 -6.11 -14.18
C LEU A 104 -1.56 -6.61 -13.07
N ARG A 105 -0.48 -7.31 -13.45
CA ARG A 105 0.50 -7.79 -12.48
C ARG A 105 1.63 -6.78 -12.33
N ASP A 106 1.83 -6.32 -11.11
CA ASP A 106 2.91 -5.43 -10.71
C ASP A 106 4.19 -6.23 -10.38
N TYR A 107 5.26 -5.54 -9.98
CA TYR A 107 6.47 -6.15 -9.45
C TYR A 107 6.13 -7.05 -8.27
N PHE A 108 6.93 -8.09 -8.05
CA PHE A 108 6.74 -9.01 -6.92
C PHE A 108 5.37 -9.73 -6.91
N GLY A 109 4.63 -9.73 -8.01
CA GLY A 109 3.37 -10.45 -8.11
C GLY A 109 2.23 -9.81 -7.31
N PHE A 110 2.28 -8.49 -7.08
CA PHE A 110 1.09 -7.77 -6.64
C PHE A 110 0.07 -7.75 -7.78
N ASP A 111 -1.17 -8.09 -7.43
CA ASP A 111 -2.29 -8.14 -8.35
C ASP A 111 -3.04 -6.80 -8.27
N GLN A 112 -3.13 -6.08 -9.39
CA GLN A 112 -3.90 -4.86 -9.53
C GLN A 112 -5.02 -5.07 -10.54
N LEU A 113 -6.24 -4.70 -10.16
CA LEU A 113 -7.39 -4.77 -11.05
C LEU A 113 -7.57 -3.42 -11.75
N LEU A 114 -7.63 -3.46 -13.08
CA LEU A 114 -8.02 -2.34 -13.92
C LEU A 114 -9.48 -2.50 -14.30
N VAL A 115 -10.29 -1.49 -14.02
CA VAL A 115 -11.71 -1.45 -14.35
C VAL A 115 -11.87 -0.67 -15.65
N THR A 116 -12.54 -1.27 -16.64
CA THR A 116 -12.62 -0.74 -18.00
C THR A 116 -14.00 -0.21 -18.38
N VAL A 117 -15.06 -0.55 -17.64
CA VAL A 117 -16.44 -0.06 -17.88
C VAL A 117 -16.78 1.13 -16.98
N PRO A 118 -17.39 2.20 -17.52
CA PRO A 118 -17.80 3.36 -16.72
C PRO A 118 -18.79 3.05 -15.61
N GLU A 119 -19.68 2.06 -15.76
CA GLU A 119 -20.66 1.68 -14.75
C GLU A 119 -19.97 1.13 -13.49
N ALA A 120 -18.96 0.29 -13.68
CA ALA A 120 -18.16 -0.26 -12.59
C ALA A 120 -17.30 0.82 -11.92
N ILE A 121 -16.76 1.77 -12.70
CA ILE A 121 -16.05 2.94 -12.15
C ILE A 121 -17.00 3.78 -11.29
N ASN A 122 -18.24 4.00 -11.73
CA ASN A 122 -19.23 4.74 -10.94
C ASN A 122 -19.59 4.00 -9.64
N ASP A 123 -19.78 2.68 -9.69
CA ASP A 123 -20.08 1.88 -8.50
C ASP A 123 -18.94 2.00 -7.47
N ILE A 124 -17.68 1.87 -7.91
CA ILE A 124 -16.50 1.93 -7.05
C ILE A 124 -16.26 3.35 -6.49
N LEU A 125 -16.30 4.38 -7.35
CA LEU A 125 -15.87 5.73 -6.97
C LEU A 125 -17.00 6.58 -6.37
N VAL A 126 -18.27 6.25 -6.62
CA VAL A 126 -19.42 7.10 -6.25
C VAL A 126 -20.44 6.37 -5.39
N GLN A 127 -20.86 5.16 -5.77
CA GLN A 127 -21.92 4.45 -5.04
C GLN A 127 -21.39 3.81 -3.75
N LYS A 128 -20.20 3.20 -3.82
CA LYS A 128 -19.57 2.48 -2.70
C LYS A 128 -18.15 2.97 -2.39
N PRO A 129 -17.91 4.29 -2.28
CA PRO A 129 -16.56 4.84 -2.12
C PRO A 129 -15.88 4.49 -0.79
N TYR A 130 -16.62 3.91 0.16
CA TYR A 130 -16.11 3.53 1.47
C TYR A 130 -15.85 2.03 1.59
N ASP A 131 -16.30 1.22 0.64
CA ASP A 131 -16.00 -0.22 0.58
C ASP A 131 -14.62 -0.48 -0.05
N PHE A 132 -14.11 0.50 -0.79
CA PHE A 132 -12.80 0.47 -1.46
C PHE A 132 -11.85 1.47 -0.81
N GLU A 133 -11.00 0.99 0.09
CA GLU A 133 -9.98 1.81 0.71
C GLU A 133 -8.86 2.16 -0.28
N LYS A 134 -8.33 3.39 -0.20
CA LYS A 134 -7.15 3.76 -0.99
C LYS A 134 -5.95 2.93 -0.53
N PRO A 135 -5.04 2.53 -1.44
CA PRO A 135 -3.84 1.78 -1.05
C PRO A 135 -3.04 2.52 0.04
N HIS A 136 -2.63 1.77 1.07
CA HIS A 136 -1.90 2.31 2.22
C HIS A 136 -0.64 3.08 1.80
N GLU A 137 0.08 2.59 0.80
CA GLU A 137 1.30 3.24 0.28
C GLU A 137 1.01 4.63 -0.29
N MET A 138 -0.06 4.77 -1.07
CA MET A 138 -0.46 6.04 -1.65
C MET A 138 -0.92 7.01 -0.55
N ARG A 139 -1.66 6.49 0.44
CA ARG A 139 -2.10 7.27 1.61
C ARG A 139 -0.93 7.76 2.46
N SER A 140 0.02 6.89 2.77
CA SER A 140 1.23 7.20 3.54
C SER A 140 2.13 8.21 2.81
N PHE A 141 2.27 8.07 1.50
CA PHE A 141 2.98 9.04 0.68
C PHE A 141 2.29 10.41 0.69
N SER A 142 0.98 10.46 0.41
CA SER A 142 0.21 11.71 0.42
C SER A 142 0.15 12.36 1.80
N SER A 143 0.08 11.57 2.88
CA SER A 143 0.07 12.08 4.26
C SER A 143 1.38 12.77 4.63
N ARG A 144 2.51 12.26 4.13
CA ARG A 144 3.84 12.86 4.36
C ARG A 144 4.03 14.19 3.63
N ILE A 145 3.37 14.37 2.49
CA ILE A 145 3.50 15.59 1.68
C ILE A 145 2.46 16.65 2.09
N ILE A 146 1.19 16.26 2.15
CA ILE A 146 0.04 17.18 2.31
C ILE A 146 -0.48 17.17 3.75
N GLY A 147 -0.10 16.17 4.56
CA GLY A 147 -0.59 16.00 5.92
C GLY A 147 -1.82 15.10 6.03
N ALA A 148 -2.27 14.90 7.27
CA ALA A 148 -3.52 14.21 7.58
C ALA A 148 -4.71 15.15 7.31
N GLY A 149 -5.18 15.18 6.06
CA GLY A 149 -6.31 16.01 5.63
C GLY A 149 -7.35 15.23 4.82
N LEU A 150 -8.26 15.96 4.16
CA LEU A 150 -9.38 15.39 3.41
C LEU A 150 -8.94 14.37 2.33
N LEU A 151 -7.81 14.60 1.68
CA LEU A 151 -7.29 13.67 0.64
C LEU A 151 -6.76 12.36 1.23
N THR A 152 -6.34 12.37 2.48
CA THR A 152 -5.64 11.28 3.18
C THR A 152 -6.56 10.53 4.13
N ALA A 153 -7.61 11.18 4.64
CA ALA A 153 -8.59 10.58 5.52
C ALA A 153 -9.39 9.49 4.81
N GLU A 154 -9.82 8.48 5.59
CA GLU A 154 -10.65 7.37 5.11
C GLU A 154 -11.96 7.28 5.89
N SER A 155 -12.93 6.60 5.30
CA SER A 155 -14.19 6.22 5.94
C SER A 155 -14.88 7.39 6.65
N ASP A 156 -15.24 7.24 7.93
CA ASP A 156 -16.05 8.20 8.68
C ASP A 156 -15.33 9.52 8.96
N ILE A 157 -13.99 9.51 9.08
CA ILE A 157 -13.21 10.74 9.20
C ILE A 157 -13.31 11.54 7.90
N HIS A 158 -13.17 10.87 6.75
CA HIS A 158 -13.37 11.50 5.45
C HIS A 158 -14.80 12.03 5.29
N LYS A 159 -15.84 11.28 5.69
CA LYS A 159 -17.25 11.74 5.66
C LYS A 159 -17.44 13.02 6.47
N PHE A 160 -16.92 13.05 7.70
CA PHE A 160 -17.03 14.21 8.58
C PHE A 160 -16.34 15.43 7.97
N GLN A 161 -15.09 15.28 7.54
CA GLN A 161 -14.32 16.37 6.93
C GLN A 161 -14.99 16.87 5.63
N ARG A 162 -15.46 15.95 4.78
CA ARG A 162 -16.17 16.29 3.53
C ARG A 162 -17.42 17.10 3.81
N LYS A 163 -18.20 16.74 4.83
CA LYS A 163 -19.41 17.47 5.23
C LYS A 163 -19.11 18.91 5.67
N GLN A 164 -17.99 19.14 6.33
CA GLN A 164 -17.58 20.48 6.77
C GLN A 164 -17.08 21.35 5.59
N VAL A 165 -16.43 20.73 4.59
CA VAL A 165 -15.76 21.44 3.49
C VAL A 165 -16.68 21.74 2.31
N ILE A 166 -17.60 20.82 1.95
CA ILE A 166 -18.50 20.97 0.79
C ILE A 166 -19.30 22.28 0.76
N PRO A 167 -19.84 22.80 1.88
CA PRO A 167 -20.63 24.04 1.86
C PRO A 167 -19.88 25.23 1.23
N SER A 168 -18.56 25.31 1.41
CA SER A 168 -17.72 26.36 0.83
C SER A 168 -17.60 26.28 -0.70
N PHE A 169 -17.83 25.09 -1.28
CA PHE A 169 -17.77 24.82 -2.72
C PHE A 169 -19.15 24.73 -3.37
N THR A 170 -20.18 25.29 -2.76
CA THR A 170 -21.50 25.43 -3.37
C THR A 170 -21.48 26.50 -4.46
N LEU A 171 -22.33 26.34 -5.49
CA LEU A 171 -22.41 27.29 -6.62
C LEU A 171 -22.59 28.74 -6.16
N ASP A 172 -23.37 28.96 -5.11
CA ASP A 172 -23.61 30.30 -4.55
C ASP A 172 -22.33 30.89 -3.94
N ASN A 173 -21.53 30.09 -3.24
CA ASN A 173 -20.27 30.53 -2.67
C ASN A 173 -19.18 30.68 -3.74
N THR A 174 -19.15 29.81 -4.75
CA THR A 174 -18.21 29.92 -5.87
C THR A 174 -18.45 31.19 -6.69
N LYS A 175 -19.71 31.57 -6.92
CA LYS A 175 -20.06 32.83 -7.62
C LYS A 175 -19.63 34.10 -6.87
N ARG A 176 -19.43 34.00 -5.56
CA ARG A 176 -18.98 35.12 -4.70
C ARG A 176 -17.47 35.28 -4.68
N LEU A 177 -16.72 34.32 -5.24
CA LEU A 177 -15.28 34.45 -5.36
C LEU A 177 -14.97 35.56 -6.40
N PRO A 178 -13.99 36.44 -6.13
CA PRO A 178 -13.55 37.44 -7.09
C PRO A 178 -13.17 36.74 -8.39
N ARG A 179 -13.77 37.20 -9.49
CA ARG A 179 -13.43 36.69 -10.81
C ARG A 179 -12.04 37.22 -11.15
N ALA A 180 -11.10 36.33 -11.47
CA ALA A 180 -9.68 36.68 -11.64
C ALA A 180 -9.42 37.64 -12.81
N ASP A 181 -10.40 37.82 -13.70
CA ASP A 181 -10.49 38.80 -14.79
C ASP A 181 -10.84 40.22 -14.33
N LEU A 182 -11.13 40.46 -13.05
CA LEU A 182 -11.51 41.78 -12.51
C LEU A 182 -10.44 42.39 -11.57
N VAL A 183 -9.22 41.85 -11.59
CA VAL A 183 -8.07 42.39 -10.86
C VAL A 183 -7.07 42.92 -11.90
N GLU A 184 -7.43 44.02 -12.55
CA GLU A 184 -6.52 44.94 -13.27
C GLU A 184 -6.67 46.35 -12.67
#